data_AF-A0AAV4Q8V5-F1
#
_entry.id   AF-A0AAV4Q8V5-F1
#
_cell.length_a   1.000
_cell.length_b   1.000
_cell.length_c   1.000
_cell.angle_alpha   90.00
_cell.angle_beta   90.00
_cell.angle_gamma   90.00
#
_symmetry.space_group_name_H-M   'P 1'
#
loop_
_entity.id
_entity.type
_entity.pdbx_description
1 polymer ?
#
loop_
_entity_poly.entity_id
_entity_poly.type
_entity_poly.pdbx_seq_one_letter_code
_entity_poly.pdbx_strand_id
1 'polypeptide(L)'
;MLGDFPAFLYLWVQVVILTPVAMIVLSLTFANYMLETIFYQCVIPQGAVRLIAALPICSLTFINCRNVQWVTHLQGVFTAAKVFAIILIIVGSVYHLYKGTWRYWSETLVPG
;
A
#
# COMPACT_ATOMS: atom_id res chain seq x y z
N MET A 1 -29.08 -10.76 19.87
CA MET A 1 -28.18 -11.58 19.01
C MET A 1 -28.45 -11.16 17.58
N LEU A 2 -27.61 -10.31 16.99
CA LEU A 2 -27.71 -10.10 15.54
C LEU A 2 -27.40 -11.47 14.91
N GLY A 3 -28.40 -12.06 14.25
CA GLY A 3 -28.36 -13.45 13.79
C GLY A 3 -27.32 -13.71 12.70
N ASP A 4 -27.30 -14.94 12.20
CA ASP A 4 -26.30 -15.39 11.20
C ASP A 4 -26.32 -14.57 9.89
N PHE A 5 -27.44 -13.90 9.57
CA PHE A 5 -27.61 -13.10 8.35
C PHE A 5 -26.73 -11.83 8.28
N PRO A 6 -26.73 -10.92 9.28
CA PRO A 6 -25.80 -9.78 9.28
C PRO A 6 -24.33 -10.19 9.32
N ALA A 7 -23.98 -11.32 9.94
CA ALA A 7 -22.61 -11.84 9.90
C ALA A 7 -22.21 -12.28 8.48
N PHE A 8 -23.10 -12.95 7.75
CA PHE A 8 -22.90 -13.30 6.34
C PHE A 8 -22.75 -12.06 5.45
N LEU A 9 -23.63 -11.06 5.61
CA LEU A 9 -23.58 -9.83 4.81
C LEU A 9 -22.25 -9.08 5.01
N TYR A 10 -21.78 -9.01 6.26
CA TYR A 10 -20.49 -8.40 6.58
C TYR A 10 -19.33 -9.13 5.90
N LEU A 11 -19.27 -10.46 6.01
CA LEU A 11 -18.24 -11.27 5.36
C LEU A 11 -18.30 -11.15 3.83
N TRP A 12 -19.51 -11.11 3.26
CA TRP A 12 -19.70 -10.94 1.82
C TRP A 12 -19.16 -9.60 1.33
N VAL A 13 -19.54 -8.48 1.97
CA VAL A 13 -19.01 -7.16 1.62
C VAL A 13 -17.50 -7.11 1.80
N GLN A 14 -16.99 -7.66 2.90
CA GLN A 14 -15.55 -7.69 3.18
C GLN A 14 -14.76 -8.40 2.09
N VAL A 15 -15.15 -9.63 1.74
CA VAL A 15 -14.40 -10.47 0.79
C VAL A 15 -14.62 -10.02 -0.65
N VAL A 16 -15.86 -9.72 -1.03
CA VAL A 16 -16.21 -9.46 -2.43
C VAL A 16 -15.93 -8.02 -2.83
N ILE A 17 -16.07 -7.05 -1.91
CA ILE A 17 -15.95 -5.63 -2.23
C ILE A 17 -14.67 -5.05 -1.63
N LEU A 18 -14.46 -5.16 -0.32
CA LEU A 18 -13.39 -4.43 0.36
C LEU A 18 -11.99 -4.95 -0.02
N THR A 19 -11.79 -6.26 -0.09
CA THR A 19 -10.49 -6.85 -0.47
C THR A 19 -10.02 -6.45 -1.88
N PRO A 20 -10.81 -6.57 -2.95
CA PRO A 20 -10.36 -6.15 -4.29
C PRO A 20 -10.19 -4.63 -4.42
N VAL A 21 -11.06 -3.83 -3.79
CA VAL A 21 -10.94 -2.36 -3.81
C VAL A 21 -9.62 -1.92 -3.17
N ALA A 22 -9.20 -2.54 -2.07
CA ALA A 22 -7.92 -2.23 -1.45
C ALA A 22 -6.72 -2.47 -2.39
N MET A 23 -6.74 -3.54 -3.20
CA MET A 23 -5.69 -3.83 -4.17
C MET A 23 -5.66 -2.78 -5.30
N ILE A 24 -6.83 -2.34 -5.76
CA ILE A 24 -6.95 -1.29 -6.78
C ILE A 24 -6.39 0.03 -6.26
N VAL A 25 -6.79 0.44 -5.04
CA VAL A 25 -6.32 1.70 -4.43
C VAL A 25 -4.80 1.68 -4.24
N LEU A 26 -4.25 0.58 -3.70
CA LEU A 26 -2.80 0.44 -3.54
C LEU A 26 -2.04 0.56 -4.86
N SER A 27 -2.55 -0.08 -5.91
CA SER A 27 -1.96 0.00 -7.25
C SER A 27 -2.04 1.41 -7.84
N LEU A 28 -3.16 2.10 -7.64
CA LEU A 28 -3.35 3.45 -8.13
C LEU A 28 -2.41 4.42 -7.41
N THR A 29 -2.29 4.28 -6.09
CA THR A 29 -1.36 5.05 -5.27
C THR A 29 0.09 4.81 -5.70
N PHE A 30 0.48 3.56 -5.95
CA PHE A 30 1.81 3.23 -6.48
C PHE A 30 2.07 3.89 -7.83
N ALA A 31 1.13 3.80 -8.77
CA ALA A 31 1.25 4.43 -10.07
C ALA A 31 1.41 5.96 -9.96
N ASN A 32 0.66 6.62 -9.06
CA ASN A 32 0.79 8.05 -8.82
C ASN A 32 2.15 8.41 -8.21
N TYR A 33 2.62 7.70 -7.19
CA TYR A 33 3.94 7.97 -6.60
C TYR A 33 5.09 7.76 -7.60
N MET A 34 4.99 6.76 -8.47
CA MET A 34 5.95 6.57 -9.57
C MET A 34 5.91 7.72 -10.58
N LEU A 35 4.73 8.25 -10.88
CA LEU A 35 4.61 9.35 -11.84
C LEU A 35 5.05 10.68 -11.26
N GLU A 36 4.77 10.95 -9.98
CA GLU A 36 5.27 12.16 -9.30
C GLU A 36 6.80 12.21 -9.25
N THR A 37 7.45 11.05 -9.09
CA THR A 37 8.92 10.98 -9.11
C THR A 37 9.51 11.19 -10.50
N ILE A 38 8.81 10.82 -11.57
CA ILE A 38 9.26 11.01 -12.96
C ILE A 38 8.88 12.40 -13.50
N PHE A 39 7.71 12.92 -13.13
CA PHE A 39 7.11 14.16 -13.59
C PHE A 39 6.98 15.17 -12.43
N TYR A 40 8.13 15.66 -11.96
CA TYR A 40 8.23 16.51 -10.76
C TYR A 40 7.39 17.81 -10.82
N GLN A 41 7.04 18.33 -12.02
CA GLN A 41 6.28 19.59 -12.19
C GLN A 41 5.24 19.57 -13.33
N CYS A 42 4.77 18.41 -13.79
CA CYS A 42 3.79 18.33 -14.88
C CYS A 42 2.42 17.80 -14.41
N VAL A 43 1.36 18.20 -15.13
CA VAL A 43 0.02 17.62 -14.94
C VAL A 43 0.05 16.15 -15.34
N ILE A 44 -0.22 15.28 -14.38
CA ILE A 44 -0.21 13.83 -14.56
C ILE A 44 -1.38 13.42 -15.47
N PRO A 45 -1.12 12.84 -16.66
CA PRO A 45 -2.19 12.44 -17.56
C PRO A 45 -2.92 11.20 -17.01
N GLN A 46 -4.25 11.31 -16.84
CA GLN A 46 -5.08 10.23 -16.26
C GLN A 46 -5.00 8.90 -17.03
N GLY A 47 -4.73 8.95 -18.33
CA GLY A 47 -4.53 7.75 -19.15
C GLY A 47 -3.30 6.93 -18.75
N ALA A 48 -2.18 7.59 -18.42
CA ALA A 48 -0.94 6.92 -18.04
C ALA A 48 -1.06 6.25 -16.66
N VAL A 49 -1.69 6.92 -15.70
CA VAL A 49 -1.96 6.37 -14.37
C VAL A 49 -2.83 5.10 -14.47
N ARG A 50 -3.88 5.13 -15.31
CA ARG A 50 -4.75 3.97 -15.51
C ARG A 50 -4.02 2.78 -16.13
N LEU A 51 -3.16 3.01 -17.12
CA LEU A 51 -2.35 1.95 -17.74
C LEU A 51 -1.39 1.32 -16.72
N ILE A 52 -0.67 2.14 -15.96
CA ILE A 52 0.31 1.67 -14.98
C ILE A 52 -0.37 0.99 -13.80
N ALA A 53 -1.53 1.47 -13.36
CA ALA A 53 -2.32 0.79 -12.34
C ALA A 53 -2.95 -0.52 -12.85
N ALA A 54 -3.33 -0.62 -14.12
CA ALA A 54 -3.88 -1.85 -14.69
C ALA A 54 -2.85 -2.98 -14.76
N LEU A 55 -1.57 -2.68 -15.00
CA LEU A 55 -0.49 -3.68 -15.13
C LEU A 55 -0.39 -4.66 -13.94
N PRO A 56 -0.19 -4.22 -12.69
CA PRO A 56 -0.08 -5.14 -11.56
C PRO A 56 -1.42 -5.82 -11.25
N ILE A 57 -2.56 -5.15 -11.47
CA ILE A 57 -3.89 -5.74 -11.27
C ILE A 57 -4.09 -6.90 -12.26
N CYS A 58 -3.90 -6.68 -13.56
CA CYS A 58 -4.03 -7.71 -14.59
C CYS A 58 -3.02 -8.85 -14.39
N SER A 59 -1.79 -8.53 -14.00
CA SER A 59 -0.76 -9.54 -13.71
C SER A 59 -1.17 -10.44 -12.56
N LEU A 60 -1.65 -9.85 -11.46
CA LEU A 60 -2.14 -10.61 -10.30
C LEU A 60 -3.37 -11.44 -10.66
N THR A 61 -4.33 -10.89 -11.41
CA THR A 61 -5.51 -11.64 -11.85
C THR A 61 -5.13 -12.81 -12.75
N PHE A 62 -4.23 -12.60 -13.71
CA PHE A 62 -3.78 -13.66 -14.62
C PHE A 62 -3.07 -14.80 -13.88
N ILE A 63 -2.18 -14.48 -12.94
CA ILE A 63 -1.48 -15.49 -12.12
C ILE A 63 -2.48 -16.21 -11.18
N ASN A 64 -3.45 -15.48 -10.60
CA ASN A 64 -4.53 -16.07 -9.80
C ASN A 64 -5.34 -17.09 -10.62
N CYS A 65 -5.69 -16.77 -11.87
CA CYS A 65 -6.44 -17.68 -12.73
C CYS A 65 -5.61 -18.90 -13.20
N ARG A 66 -4.29 -18.76 -13.30
CA ARG A 66 -3.40 -19.85 -13.75
C ARG A 66 -3.10 -20.83 -12.62
N ASN A 67 -2.72 -20.34 -11.45
CA ASN A 67 -2.49 -21.16 -10.27
C ASN A 67 -2.46 -20.29 -9.00
N VAL A 68 -3.47 -20.45 -8.16
CA VAL A 68 -3.68 -19.64 -6.95
C VAL A 68 -2.50 -19.72 -5.98
N GLN A 69 -1.74 -20.83 -5.97
CA GLN A 69 -0.63 -21.02 -5.04
C GLN A 69 0.52 -20.05 -5.30
N TRP A 70 0.79 -19.70 -6.56
CA TRP A 70 1.86 -18.75 -6.91
C TRP A 70 1.58 -17.35 -6.37
N VAL A 71 0.31 -16.94 -6.37
CA VAL A 71 -0.09 -15.65 -5.82
C VAL A 71 0.06 -15.65 -4.30
N THR A 72 -0.36 -16.72 -3.62
CA THR A 72 -0.22 -16.83 -2.17
C THR A 72 1.25 -16.73 -1.73
N HIS A 73 2.17 -17.34 -2.49
CA HIS A 73 3.60 -17.23 -2.23
C HIS A 73 4.13 -15.80 -2.47
N LEU A 74 3.82 -15.17 -3.61
CA LEU A 74 4.23 -13.80 -3.91
C LEU A 74 3.68 -12.79 -2.89
N GLN A 75 2.43 -12.94 -2.50
CA GLN A 75 1.78 -12.08 -1.52
C GLN A 75 2.35 -12.29 -0.11
N GLY A 76 2.70 -13.52 0.25
CA GLY A 76 3.42 -13.83 1.49
C GLY A 76 4.77 -13.13 1.56
N VAL A 77 5.55 -13.20 0.48
CA VAL A 77 6.86 -12.51 0.40
C VAL A 77 6.71 -10.99 0.49
N PHE A 78 5.74 -10.40 -0.21
CA PHE A 78 5.51 -8.95 -0.17
C PHE A 78 5.09 -8.47 1.22
N THR A 79 4.27 -9.26 1.91
CA THR A 79 3.85 -8.94 3.28
C THR A 79 5.02 -9.05 4.25
N ALA A 80 5.85 -10.09 4.13
CA ALA A 80 7.08 -10.22 4.92
C ALA A 80 8.05 -9.05 4.68
N ALA A 81 8.25 -8.66 3.42
CA ALA A 81 9.09 -7.52 3.05
C ALA A 81 8.57 -6.19 3.63
N LYS A 82 7.25 -5.97 3.57
CA LYS A 82 6.61 -4.80 4.21
C LYS A 82 6.87 -4.75 5.71
N VAL A 83 6.68 -5.87 6.41
CA VAL A 83 6.91 -5.95 7.86
C VAL A 83 8.39 -5.68 8.18
N PHE A 84 9.30 -6.26 7.42
CA PHE A 84 10.74 -6.02 7.58
C PHE A 84 11.11 -4.55 7.38
N ALA A 85 10.57 -3.90 6.35
CA ALA A 85 10.78 -2.47 6.12
C ALA A 85 10.28 -1.61 7.30
N ILE A 86 9.11 -1.93 7.87
CA ILE A 86 8.57 -1.24 9.05
C ILE A 86 9.51 -1.40 10.25
N ILE A 87 10.05 -2.60 10.49
CA ILE A 87 11.01 -2.84 11.57
C ILE A 87 12.25 -1.96 11.39
N LEU A 88 12.81 -1.90 10.19
CA LEU A 88 13.98 -1.05 9.91
C LEU A 88 13.69 0.43 10.15
N ILE A 89 12.51 0.91 9.71
CA ILE A 89 12.08 2.30 9.95
C ILE A 89 11.97 2.59 11.45
N ILE A 90 11.37 1.69 12.23
CA ILE A 90 11.23 1.87 13.69
C ILE A 90 12.61 1.92 14.35
N VAL A 91 13.49 0.96 14.04
CA VAL A 91 14.84 0.90 14.61
C VAL A 91 15.64 2.15 14.23
N GLY A 92 15.61 2.56 12.97
CA GLY A 92 16.27 3.79 12.51
C GLY A 92 15.72 5.04 13.20
N SER A 93 14.40 5.14 13.36
CA SER A 93 13.74 6.26 14.05
C SER A 93 14.16 6.34 15.52
N VAL A 94 14.17 5.20 16.22
CA VAL A 94 14.60 5.11 17.63
C VAL A 94 16.08 5.45 17.78
N TYR A 95 16.93 4.98 16.86
CA TYR A 95 18.35 5.32 16.85
C TYR A 95 18.59 6.83 16.65
N HIS A 96 17.85 7.46 15.73
CA HIS A 96 17.90 8.91 15.52
C HIS A 96 17.38 9.71 16.72
N LEU A 97 16.37 9.19 17.43
CA LEU A 97 15.90 9.76 18.69
C LEU A 97 17.02 9.69 19.74
N TYR A 98 17.63 8.52 19.99
CA TYR A 98 18.73 8.41 20.97
C TYR A 98 19.93 9.31 20.68
N LYS A 99 20.20 9.61 19.41
CA LYS A 99 21.22 10.58 18.99
C LYS A 99 20.86 12.05 19.27
N GLY A 100 19.72 12.35 19.89
CA GLY A 100 19.33 13.70 20.31
C GLY A 100 18.85 14.60 19.16
N THR A 101 18.50 14.03 18.00
CA THR A 101 18.06 14.80 16.81
C THR A 101 16.63 15.36 16.93
N TRP A 102 15.95 15.22 18.07
CA TRP A 102 14.66 15.90 18.32
C TRP A 102 14.79 17.44 18.40
N ARG A 103 16.01 17.96 18.62
CA ARG A 103 16.29 19.41 18.68
C ARG A 103 15.98 20.12 17.35
N TYR A 104 16.13 19.44 16.21
CA TYR A 104 15.79 19.98 14.88
C TYR A 104 14.29 20.23 14.74
N TRP A 105 13.46 19.30 15.21
CA TRP A 105 12.00 19.42 15.13
C TRP A 105 11.46 20.52 16.05
N SER A 106 12.07 20.70 17.24
CA SER A 106 11.68 21.78 18.15
C SER A 106 11.98 23.17 17.61
N GLU A 107 13.08 23.34 16.88
CA GLU A 107 13.47 24.64 16.28
C GLU A 107 12.59 25.00 15.07
N THR A 108 12.04 24.01 14.36
CA THR A 108 11.10 24.23 13.25
C THR A 108 9.64 24.44 13.68
N LEU A 109 9.23 23.97 14.86
CA LEU A 109 7.83 24.02 15.32
C LEU A 109 7.51 25.25 16.21
N VAL A 110 8.52 25.91 16.74
CA VAL A 110 8.39 27.22 17.40
C VAL A 110 8.99 28.26 16.45
N PRO A 111 8.20 28.87 15.56
CA PRO A 111 8.67 30.05 14.85
C PRO A 111 8.91 31.14 15.90
N GLY A 112 10.16 31.60 16.02
CA GLY A 112 10.50 32.80 16.77
C GLY A 112 9.86 34.03 16.17
#